data_AF-A0A818KSV1-F1
#
_entry.id   AF-A0A818KSV1-F1
#
_cell.length_a   1.000
_cell.length_b   1.000
_cell.length_c   1.000
_cell.angle_alpha   90.00
_cell.angle_beta   90.00
_cell.angle_gamma   90.00
#
_symmetry.space_group_name_H-M   'P 1'
#
loop_
_entity.id
_entity.type
_entity.pdbx_description
1 polymer ?
#
loop_
_entity_poly.entity_id
_entity_poly.type
_entity_poly.pdbx_seq_one_letter_code
_entity_poly.pdbx_strand_id
1 'polypeptide(L)'
;MTSENNSTTVHVQSWFIPIDILNMICCIIAIILALVFLFVIIFDKTYQTVGMMLVTNSCIAELIFGSDLLAMGYISYIITWICCIIYPIPLVFTGQIKYLVDDQICQMPLQLSFLTIFNAIYIYLYPMLSIILIYLKMVQYVHEMRKHITPVNRLFHARRDLRMIRRIVSLVFILIALGFPYQTFIIMSFFNIAPKYHFRIAFMFIDVSLVFVLIALLEITEPLKTSLMKRITVQSTNITRTVT
;
A
#
# COMPACT_ATOMS: atom_id res chain seq x y z
N MET A 1 41.17 -11.15 33.94
CA MET A 1 39.99 -10.88 33.10
C MET A 1 39.63 -12.16 32.38
N THR A 2 38.75 -12.95 32.99
CA THR A 2 38.23 -14.22 32.47
C THR A 2 37.00 -13.92 31.63
N SER A 3 37.13 -14.10 30.31
CA SER A 3 36.02 -14.05 29.36
C SER A 3 35.15 -15.29 29.58
N GLU A 4 34.07 -15.17 30.36
CA GLU A 4 33.02 -16.19 30.43
C GLU A 4 32.34 -16.30 29.06
N ASN A 5 32.62 -17.40 28.36
CA ASN A 5 31.89 -17.81 27.16
C ASN A 5 30.49 -18.31 27.56
N ASN A 6 29.60 -17.39 27.91
CA ASN A 6 28.18 -17.70 28.01
C ASN A 6 27.63 -17.87 26.59
N SER A 7 27.59 -19.12 26.13
CA SER A 7 26.88 -19.52 24.94
C SER A 7 25.39 -19.32 25.16
N THR A 8 24.91 -18.10 24.90
CA THR A 8 23.48 -17.80 24.89
C THR A 8 22.87 -18.52 23.70
N THR A 9 22.20 -19.64 23.97
CA THR A 9 21.32 -20.29 23.00
C THR A 9 20.25 -19.28 22.61
N VAL A 10 20.37 -18.73 21.40
CA VAL A 10 19.41 -17.76 20.85
C VAL A 10 18.09 -18.48 20.67
N HIS A 11 17.15 -18.25 21.57
CA HIS A 11 15.83 -18.84 21.50
C HIS A 11 15.04 -18.10 20.41
N VAL A 12 15.07 -18.64 19.19
CA VAL A 12 14.24 -18.13 18.09
C VAL A 12 12.78 -18.21 18.52
N GLN A 13 12.08 -17.08 18.55
CA GLN A 13 10.67 -17.09 18.89
C GLN A 13 9.87 -17.59 17.69
N SER A 14 9.04 -18.62 17.91
CA SER A 14 8.36 -19.37 16.83
C SER A 14 7.34 -18.55 16.03
N TRP A 15 6.89 -17.40 16.55
CA TRP A 15 5.85 -16.58 15.94
C TRP A 15 6.34 -15.66 14.81
N PHE A 16 7.65 -15.56 14.56
CA PHE A 16 8.18 -14.79 13.42
C PHE A 16 7.81 -15.39 12.07
N ILE A 17 7.92 -16.71 11.94
CA ILE A 17 7.61 -17.41 10.70
C ILE A 17 6.12 -17.20 10.30
N PRO A 18 5.14 -17.35 11.21
CA PRO A 18 3.75 -17.01 10.93
C PRO A 18 3.51 -15.57 10.48
N ILE A 19 4.17 -14.57 11.09
CA ILE A 19 3.98 -13.16 10.72
C ILE A 19 4.50 -12.90 9.32
N ASP A 20 5.70 -13.40 9.00
CA ASP A 20 6.29 -13.20 7.68
C ASP A 20 5.45 -13.90 6.60
N ILE A 21 4.93 -15.10 6.88
CA ILE A 21 3.99 -15.82 6.00
C ILE A 21 2.69 -15.03 5.81
N LEU A 22 2.11 -14.51 6.90
CA LEU A 22 0.88 -13.72 6.84
C LEU A 22 1.08 -12.46 6.00
N ASN A 23 2.23 -11.81 6.15
CA ASN A 23 2.59 -10.64 5.35
C ASN A 23 2.64 -10.96 3.86
N MET A 24 3.34 -12.05 3.49
CA MET A 24 3.39 -12.51 2.10
C MET A 24 1.99 -12.81 1.55
N ILE A 25 1.13 -13.47 2.33
CA ILE A 25 -0.25 -13.77 1.92
C ILE A 25 -1.03 -12.47 1.67
N CYS A 26 -0.93 -11.48 2.56
CA CYS A 26 -1.58 -10.18 2.38
C CYS A 26 -1.11 -9.48 1.10
N CYS A 27 0.20 -9.43 0.83
CA CYS A 27 0.73 -8.85 -0.41
C CYS A 27 0.23 -9.58 -1.66
N ILE A 28 0.22 -10.92 -1.65
CA ILE A 28 -0.26 -11.73 -2.78
C ILE A 28 -1.74 -11.44 -3.05
N ILE A 29 -2.57 -11.40 -2.01
CA ILE A 29 -3.99 -11.07 -2.13
C ILE A 29 -4.18 -9.68 -2.74
N ALA A 30 -3.41 -8.68 -2.28
CA ALA A 30 -3.49 -7.33 -2.78
C ALA A 30 -3.18 -7.24 -4.29
N ILE A 31 -2.13 -7.93 -4.72
CA ILE A 31 -1.71 -7.96 -6.14
C ILE A 31 -2.76 -8.66 -7.00
N ILE A 32 -3.30 -9.79 -6.54
CA ILE A 32 -4.37 -10.51 -7.25
C ILE A 32 -5.60 -9.61 -7.41
N LEU A 33 -6.01 -8.92 -6.35
CA LEU A 33 -7.16 -8.00 -6.39
C LEU A 33 -6.92 -6.85 -7.37
N ALA A 34 -5.75 -6.21 -7.33
CA ALA A 34 -5.39 -5.14 -8.27
C ALA A 34 -5.40 -5.61 -9.73
N LEU A 35 -4.87 -6.81 -10.01
CA LEU A 35 -4.90 -7.43 -11.34
C LEU A 35 -6.33 -7.71 -11.82
N VAL A 36 -7.18 -8.27 -10.95
CA VAL A 36 -8.59 -8.52 -11.26
C VAL A 36 -9.30 -7.21 -11.59
N PHE A 37 -9.04 -6.14 -10.83
CA PHE A 37 -9.65 -4.83 -11.09
C PHE A 37 -9.21 -4.27 -12.43
N LEU A 38 -7.91 -4.29 -12.74
CA LEU A 38 -7.40 -3.85 -14.04
C LEU A 38 -8.00 -4.67 -15.19
N PHE A 39 -8.10 -5.99 -15.02
CA PHE A 39 -8.73 -6.85 -16.01
C PHE A 39 -10.19 -6.45 -16.26
N VAL A 40 -10.99 -6.30 -15.20
CA VAL A 40 -12.41 -5.91 -15.36
C VAL A 40 -12.52 -4.54 -16.03
N ILE A 41 -11.65 -3.60 -15.69
CA ILE A 41 -11.62 -2.26 -16.30
C ILE A 41 -11.27 -2.31 -17.79
N ILE A 42 -10.28 -3.12 -18.18
CA ILE A 42 -9.84 -3.25 -19.59
C ILE A 42 -10.95 -3.87 -20.46
N PHE A 43 -11.67 -4.86 -19.93
CA PHE A 43 -12.65 -5.62 -20.73
C PHE A 43 -14.01 -4.95 -20.89
N ASP A 44 -14.32 -3.93 -20.09
CA ASP A 44 -15.63 -3.31 -20.09
C ASP A 44 -15.55 -1.89 -20.68
N LYS A 45 -16.07 -1.78 -21.91
CA LYS A 45 -16.03 -0.54 -22.70
C LYS A 45 -16.87 0.60 -22.12
N THR A 46 -17.66 0.37 -21.06
CA THR A 46 -18.49 1.42 -20.44
C THR A 46 -17.72 2.39 -19.53
N TYR A 47 -16.40 2.26 -19.44
CA TYR A 47 -15.57 2.91 -18.41
C TYR A 47 -14.86 4.22 -18.78
N GLN A 48 -15.39 5.00 -19.73
CA GLN A 48 -14.91 6.37 -19.98
C GLN A 48 -15.40 7.39 -18.92
N THR A 49 -15.58 6.98 -17.67
CA THR A 49 -15.95 7.90 -16.58
C THR A 49 -14.73 8.27 -15.77
N VAL A 50 -14.66 9.53 -15.34
CA VAL A 50 -13.53 10.08 -14.56
C VAL A 50 -13.22 9.25 -13.31
N GLY A 51 -14.23 8.66 -12.67
CA GLY A 51 -14.04 7.79 -11.51
C GLY A 51 -13.37 6.47 -11.81
N MET A 52 -13.65 5.88 -12.97
CA MET A 52 -12.96 4.66 -13.41
C MET A 52 -11.49 4.96 -13.69
N MET A 53 -11.18 6.12 -14.30
CA MET A 53 -9.79 6.53 -14.52
C MET A 53 -9.01 6.70 -13.22
N LEU A 54 -9.65 7.21 -12.16
CA LEU A 54 -9.05 7.29 -10.84
C LEU A 54 -8.83 5.90 -10.22
N VAL A 55 -9.83 5.02 -10.29
CA VAL A 55 -9.70 3.64 -9.82
C VAL A 55 -8.59 2.90 -10.55
N THR A 56 -8.48 3.08 -11.87
CA THR A 56 -7.37 2.55 -12.67
C THR A 56 -6.03 3.08 -12.19
N ASN A 57 -5.91 4.39 -11.95
CA ASN A 57 -4.67 4.98 -11.43
C ASN A 57 -4.31 4.45 -10.05
N SER A 58 -5.30 4.26 -9.16
CA SER A 58 -5.07 3.64 -7.85
C SER A 58 -4.61 2.19 -7.99
N CYS A 59 -5.26 1.39 -8.85
CA CYS A 59 -4.88 0.00 -9.09
C CYS A 59 -3.51 -0.11 -9.76
N ILE A 60 -3.17 0.79 -10.68
CA ILE A 60 -1.84 0.85 -11.31
C ILE A 60 -0.80 1.27 -10.27
N ALA A 61 -1.07 2.29 -9.44
CA ALA A 61 -0.14 2.70 -8.38
C ALA A 61 0.11 1.57 -7.38
N GLU A 62 -0.93 0.82 -7.02
CA GLU A 62 -0.84 -0.32 -6.12
C GLU A 62 -0.18 -1.54 -6.75
N LEU A 63 -0.42 -1.77 -8.04
CA LEU A 63 0.29 -2.79 -8.80
C LEU A 63 1.76 -2.41 -8.95
N ILE A 64 2.08 -1.13 -9.20
CA ILE A 64 3.46 -0.63 -9.20
C ILE A 64 4.05 -0.84 -7.81
N PHE A 65 3.39 -0.45 -6.72
CA PHE A 65 3.91 -0.59 -5.36
C PHE A 65 4.10 -2.06 -4.92
N GLY A 66 3.09 -2.92 -5.17
CA GLY A 66 3.14 -4.35 -4.86
C GLY A 66 4.10 -5.10 -5.79
N SER A 67 4.16 -4.71 -7.06
CA SER A 67 5.17 -5.21 -7.99
C SER A 67 6.54 -4.66 -7.67
N ASP A 68 6.71 -3.47 -7.11
CA ASP A 68 7.99 -2.96 -6.65
C ASP A 68 8.41 -3.75 -5.41
N LEU A 69 7.49 -4.14 -4.53
CA LEU A 69 7.77 -5.05 -3.42
C LEU A 69 8.20 -6.46 -3.88
N LEU A 70 7.56 -7.01 -4.92
CA LEU A 70 7.93 -8.32 -5.50
C LEU A 70 9.14 -8.25 -6.45
N ALA A 71 9.25 -7.19 -7.25
CA ALA A 71 10.28 -6.94 -8.26
C ALA A 71 11.50 -6.22 -7.70
N MET A 72 11.46 -5.69 -6.47
CA MET A 72 12.61 -5.56 -5.56
C MET A 72 13.38 -6.88 -5.48
N GLY A 73 12.71 -8.02 -5.72
CA GLY A 73 13.35 -9.30 -5.93
C GLY A 73 14.05 -9.52 -7.28
N TYR A 74 13.72 -8.81 -8.37
CA TYR A 74 14.16 -9.20 -9.74
C TYR A 74 14.63 -8.10 -10.72
N ILE A 75 13.96 -6.94 -10.87
CA ILE A 75 14.38 -5.87 -11.82
C ILE A 75 14.90 -4.63 -11.07
N SER A 76 14.23 -4.30 -9.98
CA SER A 76 14.79 -3.45 -8.93
C SER A 76 16.04 -4.13 -8.33
N TYR A 77 16.26 -5.45 -8.50
CA TYR A 77 17.55 -6.09 -8.22
C TYR A 77 18.77 -5.46 -8.93
N ILE A 78 18.67 -4.68 -10.01
CA ILE A 78 19.89 -4.05 -10.58
C ILE A 78 20.04 -2.60 -10.12
N ILE A 79 18.99 -1.79 -10.24
CA ILE A 79 19.02 -0.37 -9.82
C ILE A 79 19.00 -0.26 -8.29
N THR A 80 18.23 -1.09 -7.60
CA THR A 80 18.27 -1.24 -6.14
C THR A 80 19.45 -2.06 -5.69
N TRP A 81 20.15 -2.87 -6.50
CA TRP A 81 21.49 -3.30 -6.08
C TRP A 81 22.50 -2.19 -6.20
N ILE A 82 22.48 -1.38 -7.26
CA ILE A 82 23.38 -0.24 -7.38
C ILE A 82 23.08 0.76 -6.26
N CYS A 83 21.81 1.10 -6.01
CA CYS A 83 21.40 1.95 -4.91
C CYS A 83 21.57 1.27 -3.55
N CYS A 84 21.26 -0.01 -3.32
CA CYS A 84 21.57 -0.75 -2.08
C CYS A 84 23.03 -1.20 -1.98
N ILE A 85 23.90 -0.88 -2.93
CA ILE A 85 25.35 -0.94 -2.74
C ILE A 85 25.78 0.48 -2.39
N ILE A 86 25.49 1.47 -3.22
CA ILE A 86 25.90 2.88 -3.02
C ILE A 86 25.34 3.50 -1.74
N TYR A 87 24.09 3.20 -1.37
CA TYR A 87 23.40 3.80 -0.24
C TYR A 87 23.84 3.24 1.11
N PRO A 88 23.99 1.91 1.32
CA PRO A 88 24.56 1.38 2.54
C PRO A 88 26.08 1.33 2.54
N ILE A 89 26.79 1.52 1.42
CA ILE A 89 28.27 1.65 1.44
C ILE A 89 28.70 2.67 2.52
N PRO A 90 28.18 3.92 2.53
CA PRO A 90 28.45 4.86 3.61
C PRO A 90 28.07 4.32 5.00
N LEU A 91 26.99 3.54 5.13
CA LEU A 91 26.55 2.96 6.41
C LEU A 91 27.42 1.81 6.91
N VAL A 92 27.89 0.97 5.99
CA VAL A 92 28.79 -0.16 6.26
C VAL A 92 30.16 0.39 6.64
N PHE A 93 30.66 1.40 5.91
CA PHE A 93 31.93 2.04 6.22
C PHE A 93 31.88 2.88 7.50
N THR A 94 30.73 3.43 7.88
CA THR A 94 30.56 4.13 9.16
C THR A 94 30.26 3.19 10.34
N GLY A 95 30.10 1.89 10.11
CA GLY A 95 29.84 0.90 11.16
C GLY A 95 28.50 1.10 11.87
N GLN A 96 27.53 1.77 11.22
CA GLN A 96 26.25 2.09 11.84
C GLN A 96 25.28 0.90 11.87
N ILE A 97 25.44 -0.06 10.96
CA ILE A 97 24.61 -1.28 10.95
C ILE A 97 25.07 -2.19 12.08
N LYS A 98 24.21 -2.38 13.08
CA LYS A 98 24.47 -3.32 14.18
C LYS A 98 23.60 -4.54 13.96
N TYR A 99 24.24 -5.70 13.83
CA TYR A 99 23.53 -6.97 13.87
C TYR A 99 23.04 -7.19 15.29
N LEU A 100 21.72 -7.09 15.50
CA LEU A 100 21.11 -7.30 16.80
C LEU A 100 20.77 -8.79 16.91
N VAL A 101 21.64 -9.54 17.59
CA VAL A 101 21.52 -11.00 17.74
C VAL A 101 20.16 -11.39 18.34
N ASP A 102 19.65 -10.59 19.26
CA ASP A 102 18.36 -10.77 19.93
C ASP A 102 17.16 -10.79 18.97
N ASP A 103 17.20 -9.96 17.93
CA ASP A 103 16.09 -9.79 16.99
C ASP A 103 16.35 -10.51 15.65
N GLN A 104 17.52 -11.13 15.50
CA GLN A 104 17.98 -11.82 14.29
C GLN A 104 17.86 -10.98 13.02
N ILE A 105 17.99 -9.66 13.15
CA ILE A 105 17.91 -8.71 12.06
C ILE A 105 19.12 -7.78 12.07
N CYS A 106 19.58 -7.44 10.87
CA CYS A 106 20.46 -6.29 10.69
C CYS A 106 19.60 -5.04 10.87
N GLN A 107 19.71 -4.40 12.04
CA GLN A 107 18.99 -3.17 12.30
C GLN A 107 19.95 -1.99 12.16
N MET A 108 19.54 -1.01 11.35
CA MET A 108 20.11 0.32 11.44
C MET A 108 19.49 0.98 12.67
N PRO A 109 20.26 1.37 13.70
CA PRO A 109 19.71 2.05 14.85
C PRO A 109 19.03 3.32 14.35
N LEU A 110 17.75 3.52 14.71
CA LEU A 110 17.00 4.74 14.39
C LEU A 110 17.46 5.87 15.31
N GLN A 111 18.74 6.22 15.16
CA GLN A 111 19.21 7.51 15.60
C GLN A 111 18.73 8.55 14.59
N LEU A 112 18.58 9.78 15.07
CA LEU A 112 18.19 10.92 14.26
C LEU A 112 19.33 11.26 13.28
N SER A 113 19.42 10.45 12.24
CA SER A 113 20.43 10.55 11.19
C SER A 113 19.83 11.26 9.99
N PHE A 114 20.69 11.93 9.23
CA PHE A 114 20.30 12.56 7.97
C PHE A 114 19.54 11.58 7.05
N LEU A 115 19.95 10.30 7.07
CA LEU A 115 19.35 9.23 6.30
C LEU A 115 17.90 8.95 6.69
N THR A 116 17.63 8.86 8.00
CA THR A 116 16.28 8.59 8.51
C THR A 116 15.35 9.75 8.17
N ILE A 117 15.83 10.98 8.30
CA ILE A 117 15.09 12.19 7.92
C ILE A 117 14.82 12.20 6.41
N PHE A 118 15.83 11.89 5.61
CA PHE A 118 15.70 11.81 4.16
C PHE A 118 14.63 10.77 3.76
N ASN A 119 14.68 9.57 4.33
CA ASN A 119 13.67 8.53 4.06
C ASN A 119 12.27 8.96 4.50
N ALA A 120 12.11 9.57 5.68
CA ALA A 120 10.82 10.05 6.14
C ALA A 120 10.23 11.12 5.19
N ILE A 121 11.07 12.03 4.68
CA ILE A 121 10.63 13.08 3.75
C ILE A 121 10.30 12.50 2.38
N TYR A 122 11.23 11.77 1.77
CA TYR A 122 11.09 11.35 0.37
C TYR A 122 10.20 10.12 0.17
N ILE A 123 10.22 9.16 1.10
CA ILE A 123 9.43 7.93 0.98
C ILE A 123 8.01 8.13 1.51
N TYR A 124 7.83 8.95 2.55
CA TYR A 124 6.51 9.09 3.17
C TYR A 124 5.86 10.46 2.92
N LEU A 125 6.51 11.55 3.32
CA LEU A 125 5.90 12.88 3.26
C LEU A 125 5.62 13.32 1.82
N TYR A 126 6.57 13.10 0.90
CA TYR A 126 6.44 13.52 -0.49
C TYR A 126 5.30 12.78 -1.23
N PRO A 127 5.18 11.43 -1.19
CA PRO A 127 4.05 10.73 -1.77
C PRO A 127 2.71 11.17 -1.16
N MET A 128 2.63 11.29 0.17
CA MET A 128 1.40 11.72 0.83
C MET A 128 0.98 13.14 0.42
N LEU A 129 1.91 14.09 0.36
CA LEU A 129 1.63 15.44 -0.12
C LEU A 129 1.21 15.47 -1.59
N SER A 130 1.89 14.69 -2.45
CA SER A 130 1.53 14.60 -3.87
C SER A 130 0.12 14.04 -4.08
N ILE A 131 -0.26 13.00 -3.34
CA ILE A 131 -1.61 12.44 -3.35
C ILE A 131 -2.63 13.50 -2.95
N ILE A 132 -2.38 14.24 -1.86
CA ILE A 132 -3.27 15.32 -1.39
C ILE A 132 -3.40 16.41 -2.47
N LEU A 133 -2.30 16.83 -3.10
CA LEU A 133 -2.31 17.86 -4.14
C LEU A 133 -3.07 17.41 -5.39
N ILE A 134 -2.87 16.16 -5.82
CA ILE A 134 -3.61 15.55 -6.94
C ILE A 134 -5.11 15.58 -6.63
N TYR A 135 -5.52 15.23 -5.40
CA TYR A 135 -6.92 15.27 -5.00
C TYR A 135 -7.48 16.70 -4.96
N LEU A 136 -6.74 17.66 -4.41
CA LEU A 136 -7.16 19.06 -4.42
C LEU A 136 -7.34 19.58 -5.86
N LYS A 137 -6.42 19.22 -6.77
CA LYS A 137 -6.53 19.54 -8.19
C LYS A 137 -7.73 18.87 -8.86
N MET A 138 -8.00 17.61 -8.55
CA MET A 138 -9.17 16.89 -9.06
C MET A 138 -10.47 17.57 -8.60
N VAL A 139 -10.56 17.96 -7.33
CA VAL A 139 -11.71 18.69 -6.78
C VAL A 139 -11.89 20.05 -7.46
N GLN A 140 -10.80 20.79 -7.65
CA GLN A 140 -10.81 22.07 -8.39
C GLN A 140 -11.29 21.88 -9.84
N TYR A 141 -10.78 20.84 -10.53
CA TYR A 141 -11.16 20.53 -11.90
C TYR A 141 -12.66 20.21 -12.01
N VAL A 142 -13.19 19.37 -11.11
CA VAL A 142 -14.63 19.07 -11.06
C VAL A 142 -15.45 20.34 -10.80
N HIS A 143 -14.95 21.25 -9.97
CA HIS A 143 -15.61 22.52 -9.69
C HIS A 143 -15.65 23.45 -10.92
N GLU A 144 -14.57 23.52 -11.70
CA GLU A 144 -14.53 24.33 -12.93
C GLU A 144 -15.40 23.71 -14.05
N MET A 145 -15.42 22.39 -14.18
CA MET A 145 -16.32 21.69 -15.11
C MET A 145 -17.80 22.00 -14.82
N ARG A 146 -18.18 22.14 -13.54
CA ARG A 146 -19.54 22.49 -13.12
C ARG A 146 -20.02 23.82 -13.71
N LYS A 147 -19.12 24.78 -13.98
CA LYS A 147 -19.49 26.10 -14.52
C LYS A 147 -19.95 26.03 -15.97
N HIS A 148 -19.44 25.09 -16.76
CA HIS A 148 -19.60 25.06 -18.24
C HIS A 148 -20.71 24.11 -18.75
N ILE A 149 -21.32 23.28 -17.90
CA ILE A 149 -22.32 22.28 -18.33
C ILE A 149 -23.74 22.89 -18.34
N THR A 150 -24.54 22.61 -19.37
CA THR A 150 -25.93 23.10 -19.55
C THR A 150 -26.88 22.65 -18.43
N PRO A 151 -27.92 23.44 -18.09
CA PRO A 151 -28.68 23.30 -16.84
C PRO A 151 -29.55 22.03 -16.74
N VAL A 152 -29.87 21.38 -17.85
CA VAL A 152 -30.97 20.40 -17.93
C VAL A 152 -30.66 19.07 -17.21
N ASN A 153 -29.41 18.81 -16.79
CA ASN A 153 -29.08 17.60 -16.02
C ASN A 153 -28.04 17.81 -14.88
N ARG A 154 -27.86 19.06 -14.41
CA ARG A 154 -26.80 19.43 -13.46
C ARG A 154 -26.88 18.71 -12.12
N LEU A 155 -28.09 18.50 -11.59
CA LEU A 155 -28.25 18.01 -10.23
C LEU A 155 -27.91 16.51 -10.10
N PHE A 156 -28.24 15.71 -11.11
CA PHE A 156 -27.92 14.28 -11.11
C PHE A 156 -26.40 14.04 -11.28
N HIS A 157 -25.77 14.74 -12.23
CA HIS A 157 -24.31 14.66 -12.42
C HIS A 157 -23.54 15.14 -11.18
N ALA A 158 -23.88 16.32 -10.63
CA ALA A 158 -23.21 16.84 -9.44
C ALA A 158 -23.37 15.92 -8.22
N ARG A 159 -24.54 15.29 -8.05
CA ARG A 159 -24.78 14.35 -6.93
C ARG A 159 -23.97 13.07 -7.10
N ARG A 160 -23.77 12.59 -8.33
CA ARG A 160 -22.93 11.42 -8.64
C ARG A 160 -21.46 11.73 -8.35
N ASP A 161 -20.98 12.88 -8.80
CA ASP A 161 -19.58 13.28 -8.63
C ASP A 161 -19.24 13.57 -7.16
N LEU A 162 -20.15 14.22 -6.40
CA LEU A 162 -20.01 14.39 -4.96
C LEU A 162 -20.01 13.05 -4.20
N ARG A 163 -20.82 12.07 -4.63
CA ARG A 163 -20.82 10.72 -4.04
C ARG A 163 -19.47 10.04 -4.27
N MET A 164 -18.89 10.20 -5.45
CA MET A 164 -17.56 9.68 -5.79
C MET A 164 -16.46 10.34 -4.93
N ILE A 165 -16.46 11.68 -4.85
CA ILE A 165 -15.50 12.42 -4.01
C ILE A 165 -15.62 12.00 -2.54
N ARG A 166 -16.85 11.87 -2.00
CA ARG A 166 -17.05 11.42 -0.62
C ARG A 166 -16.45 10.04 -0.38
N ARG A 167 -16.65 9.10 -1.30
CA ARG A 167 -16.10 7.74 -1.23
C ARG A 167 -14.56 7.75 -1.24
N ILE A 168 -13.96 8.57 -2.10
CA ILE A 168 -12.50 8.77 -2.17
C ILE A 168 -11.95 9.37 -0.88
N VAL A 169 -12.58 10.43 -0.36
CA VAL A 169 -12.15 11.06 0.90
C VAL A 169 -12.22 10.07 2.05
N SER A 170 -13.28 9.25 2.12
CA SER A 170 -13.37 8.17 3.10
C SER A 170 -12.24 7.15 2.95
N LEU A 171 -11.86 6.77 1.72
CA LEU A 171 -10.76 5.84 1.47
C LEU A 171 -9.40 6.43 1.88
N VAL A 172 -9.13 7.69 1.55
CA VAL A 172 -7.91 8.40 1.98
C VAL A 172 -7.87 8.51 3.51
N PHE A 173 -9.00 8.79 4.14
CA PHE A 173 -9.09 8.85 5.59
C PHE A 173 -8.79 7.49 6.24
N ILE A 174 -9.34 6.40 5.69
CA ILE A 174 -9.03 5.03 6.15
C ILE A 174 -7.54 4.73 5.98
N LEU A 175 -6.94 5.08 4.84
CA LEU A 175 -5.51 4.88 4.60
C LEU A 175 -4.65 5.65 5.61
N ILE A 176 -4.97 6.91 5.90
CA ILE A 176 -4.26 7.71 6.91
C ILE A 176 -4.46 7.11 8.31
N ALA A 177 -5.69 6.72 8.67
CA ALA A 177 -6.00 6.16 9.97
C ALA A 177 -5.28 4.82 10.21
N LEU A 178 -5.19 3.97 9.20
CA LEU A 178 -4.52 2.68 9.29
C LEU A 178 -2.99 2.78 9.13
N GLY A 179 -2.48 3.82 8.45
CA GLY A 179 -1.06 4.15 8.40
C GLY A 179 -0.54 4.89 9.64
N PHE A 180 -1.44 5.43 10.47
CA PHE A 180 -1.09 6.17 11.68
C PHE A 180 -0.31 5.32 12.71
N PRO A 181 -0.70 4.06 13.02
CA PRO A 181 0.10 3.18 13.88
C PRO A 181 1.56 3.08 13.43
N TYR A 182 1.82 2.88 12.14
CA TYR A 182 3.18 2.82 11.59
C TYR A 182 3.97 4.10 11.89
N GLN A 183 3.36 5.27 11.65
CA GLN A 183 3.98 6.56 11.96
C GLN A 183 4.27 6.72 13.46
N THR A 184 3.34 6.31 14.32
CA THR A 184 3.56 6.36 15.78
C THR A 184 4.70 5.45 16.22
N PHE A 185 4.85 4.25 15.64
CA PHE A 185 5.96 3.36 15.96
C PHE A 185 7.31 3.94 15.51
N ILE A 186 7.37 4.57 14.33
CA ILE A 186 8.57 5.26 13.88
C ILE A 186 8.90 6.45 14.79
N ILE A 187 7.91 7.27 15.16
CA ILE A 187 8.13 8.42 16.04
C ILE A 187 8.60 7.94 17.43
N MET A 188 7.93 6.94 18.00
CA MET A 188 8.32 6.35 19.29
C MET A 188 9.75 5.79 19.27
N SER A 189 10.20 5.24 18.14
CA SER A 189 11.56 4.71 18.02
C SER A 189 12.67 5.76 18.15
N PHE A 190 12.35 7.06 17.99
CA PHE A 190 13.30 8.14 18.21
C PHE A 190 13.40 8.57 19.68
N PHE A 191 12.31 8.45 20.45
CA PHE A 191 12.24 8.97 21.81
C PHE A 191 12.46 7.90 22.88
N ASN A 192 12.07 6.66 22.59
CA ASN A 192 12.15 5.54 23.53
C ASN A 192 12.98 4.41 22.94
N ILE A 193 13.49 3.53 23.82
CA ILE A 193 14.01 2.23 23.39
C ILE A 193 12.86 1.51 22.70
N ALA A 194 12.98 1.39 21.38
CA ALA A 194 11.90 0.85 20.57
C ALA A 194 11.57 -0.57 21.04
N PRO A 195 10.28 -0.91 21.20
CA PRO A 195 9.91 -2.24 21.67
C PRO A 195 10.42 -3.29 20.67
N LYS A 196 10.88 -4.43 21.18
CA LYS A 196 11.31 -5.53 20.31
C LYS A 196 10.19 -5.83 19.31
N TYR A 197 10.55 -6.00 18.04
CA TYR A 197 9.63 -6.37 16.94
C TYR A 197 8.68 -5.29 16.38
N HIS A 198 8.77 -4.03 16.85
CA HIS A 198 7.93 -2.94 16.34
C HIS A 198 7.94 -2.79 14.81
N PHE A 199 9.08 -3.02 14.15
CA PHE A 199 9.18 -2.93 12.69
C PHE A 199 8.30 -3.95 11.97
N ARG A 200 8.38 -5.23 12.34
CA ARG A 200 7.60 -6.30 11.70
C ARG A 200 6.10 -6.08 11.89
N ILE A 201 5.71 -5.68 13.10
CA ILE A 201 4.33 -5.35 13.43
C ILE A 201 3.86 -4.15 12.59
N ALA A 202 4.69 -3.11 12.49
CA ALA A 202 4.35 -1.91 11.74
C ALA A 202 4.19 -2.18 10.24
N PHE A 203 5.04 -3.03 9.64
CA PHE A 203 4.88 -3.48 8.26
C PHE A 203 3.60 -4.28 8.05
N MET A 204 3.28 -5.21 8.95
CA MET A 204 2.03 -5.96 8.89
C MET A 204 0.80 -5.04 8.91
N PHE A 205 0.81 -3.96 9.71
CA PHE A 205 -0.27 -2.98 9.70
C PHE A 205 -0.43 -2.28 8.34
N ILE A 206 0.68 -1.96 7.66
CA ILE A 206 0.64 -1.39 6.31
C ILE A 206 -0.01 -2.37 5.34
N ASP A 207 0.44 -3.63 5.30
CA ASP A 207 -0.07 -4.62 4.35
C ASP A 207 -1.54 -4.95 4.59
N VAL A 208 -1.95 -5.08 5.86
CA VAL A 208 -3.37 -5.25 6.23
C VAL A 208 -4.18 -4.02 5.82
N SER A 209 -3.66 -2.81 6.03
CA SER A 209 -4.36 -1.57 5.66
C SER A 209 -4.64 -1.48 4.17
N LEU A 210 -3.69 -1.93 3.37
CA LEU A 210 -3.74 -1.91 1.92
C LEU A 210 -4.82 -2.87 1.40
N VAL A 211 -4.89 -4.08 1.97
CA VAL A 211 -5.99 -5.03 1.71
C VAL A 211 -7.36 -4.42 2.05
N PHE A 212 -7.50 -3.73 3.19
CA PHE A 212 -8.76 -3.07 3.54
C PHE A 212 -9.13 -1.95 2.56
N VAL A 213 -8.14 -1.18 2.09
CA VAL A 213 -8.35 -0.12 1.08
C VAL A 213 -8.84 -0.71 -0.22
N LEU A 214 -8.28 -1.83 -0.68
CA LEU A 214 -8.74 -2.56 -1.87
C LEU A 214 -10.17 -3.08 -1.72
N ILE A 215 -10.50 -3.66 -0.57
CA ILE A 215 -11.86 -4.14 -0.29
C ILE A 215 -12.85 -2.96 -0.26
N ALA A 216 -12.50 -1.86 0.39
CA ALA A 216 -13.33 -0.67 0.40
C ALA A 216 -13.52 -0.10 -1.01
N LEU A 217 -12.47 -0.12 -1.84
CA LEU A 217 -12.52 0.32 -3.22
C LEU A 217 -13.44 -0.58 -4.08
N LEU A 218 -13.45 -1.89 -3.82
CA LEU A 218 -14.39 -2.84 -4.43
C LEU A 218 -15.84 -2.48 -4.09
N GLU A 219 -16.14 -2.24 -2.81
CA GLU A 219 -17.50 -1.89 -2.37
C GLU A 219 -17.97 -0.55 -2.94
N ILE A 220 -17.06 0.42 -3.02
CA ILE A 220 -17.28 1.76 -3.55
C ILE A 220 -17.53 1.73 -5.05
N THR A 221 -16.93 0.80 -5.77
CA THR A 221 -17.00 0.73 -7.24
C THR A 221 -18.16 -0.17 -7.67
N GLU A 222 -19.39 0.31 -7.49
CA GLU A 222 -20.60 -0.40 -7.92
C GLU A 222 -20.61 -0.95 -9.36
N PRO A 223 -20.12 -0.23 -10.39
CA PRO A 223 -20.01 -0.82 -11.73
C PRO A 223 -19.11 -2.06 -11.75
N LEU A 224 -18.02 -2.05 -10.98
CA LEU A 224 -17.12 -3.18 -10.85
C LEU A 224 -17.79 -4.35 -10.14
N LYS A 225 -18.47 -4.08 -9.01
CA LYS A 225 -19.25 -5.08 -8.26
C LYS A 225 -20.33 -5.72 -9.13
N THR A 226 -21.09 -4.91 -9.86
CA THR A 226 -22.16 -5.40 -10.74
C THR A 226 -21.62 -6.19 -11.93
N SER A 227 -20.50 -5.75 -12.53
CA SER A 227 -19.83 -6.48 -13.62
C SER A 227 -19.29 -7.83 -13.14
N LEU A 228 -18.67 -7.88 -11.96
CA LEU A 228 -18.20 -9.12 -11.32
C LEU A 228 -19.36 -10.06 -11.01
N MET A 229 -20.40 -9.56 -10.34
CA MET A 229 -21.56 -10.36 -9.95
C MET A 229 -22.29 -10.92 -11.17
N LYS A 230 -22.41 -10.13 -12.25
CA LYS A 230 -22.99 -10.59 -13.52
C LYS A 230 -22.19 -11.72 -14.14
N ARG A 231 -20.84 -11.64 -14.16
CA ARG A 231 -19.99 -12.73 -14.69
C ARG A 231 -20.13 -14.01 -13.86
N ILE A 232 -20.14 -13.91 -12.53
CA ILE A 232 -20.31 -15.05 -11.63
C ILE A 232 -21.67 -15.74 -11.86
N THR A 233 -22.76 -14.96 -11.94
CA THR A 233 -24.11 -15.52 -12.17
C THR A 233 -24.25 -16.19 -13.53
N VAL A 234 -23.70 -15.60 -14.60
CA VAL A 234 -23.74 -16.19 -15.96
C VAL A 234 -22.96 -17.51 -16.02
N GLN A 235 -21.82 -17.60 -15.33
CA GLN A 235 -21.04 -18.83 -15.31
C GLN A 235 -21.77 -19.97 -14.60
N SER A 236 -22.48 -19.67 -13.50
CA SER A 236 -23.31 -20.66 -12.78
C SER A 236 -24.47 -21.21 -13.61
N THR A 237 -25.11 -20.37 -14.44
CA THR A 237 -26.22 -20.81 -15.29
C THR A 237 -25.78 -21.72 -16.44
N ASN A 238 -24.59 -21.51 -16.99
CA ASN A 238 -24.05 -22.35 -18.06
C ASN A 238 -23.66 -23.76 -17.57
N ILE A 239 -23.10 -23.87 -16.36
CA ILE A 239 -22.74 -25.18 -15.77
C ILE A 239 -23.99 -26.05 -15.56
N THR A 240 -25.10 -25.45 -15.14
CA THR A 240 -26.36 -26.18 -14.89
C THR A 240 -26.97 -26.75 -16.18
N ARG A 241 -26.76 -26.11 -17.33
CA ARG A 241 -27.28 -26.59 -18.64
C ARG A 241 -26.48 -27.72 -19.27
N THR A 242 -25.23 -27.90 -18.89
CA THR A 242 -24.37 -28.98 -19.42
C THR A 242 -24.52 -30.32 -18.68
N VAL A 243 -25.25 -30.34 -17.56
CA VAL A 243 -25.42 -31.53 -16.71
C VAL A 243 -26.82 -32.16 -16.86
N THR A 244 -27.69 -31.55 -17.66
CA THR A 244 -29.02 -32.05 -18.05
C THR A 244 -29.00 -32.56 -19.48
#